data_AF-A0A3N5Q4Y8-F1
#
_entry.id   AF-A0A3N5Q4Y8-F1
#
_cell.length_a   1.000
_cell.length_b   1.000
_cell.length_c   1.000
_cell.angle_alpha   90.00
_cell.angle_beta   90.00
_cell.angle_gamma   90.00
#
_symmetry.space_group_name_H-M   'P 1'
#
loop_
_entity.id
_entity.type
_entity.pdbx_description
1 polymer ?
#
loop_
_entity_poly.entity_id
_entity_poly.type
_entity_poly.pdbx_seq_one_letter_code
_entity_poly.pdbx_strand_id
1 'polypeptide(L)'
;MKKEDLKIKFVELRATGYTYEKICGQLKITKPTAIKWGKLFEKEINDQQKYLISRIFSERIIEEEQGILVSLEQIRRKRKMNLKTKLSEKIEKRLLKKLDKIFNKKIKAIHLRMSDDTVKSALFIFDDNLMVKD
;
A
#
# COMPACT_ATOMS: atom_id res chain seq x y z
N MET A 1 1.28 -13.33 29.05
CA MET A 1 1.66 -13.28 27.63
C MET A 1 2.73 -14.34 27.40
N LYS A 2 2.55 -15.25 26.44
CA LYS A 2 3.51 -16.34 26.22
C LYS A 2 4.80 -15.76 25.61
N LYS A 3 5.92 -16.46 25.80
CA LYS A 3 7.24 -16.02 25.29
C LYS A 3 7.25 -15.81 23.77
N GLU A 4 6.42 -16.56 23.05
CA GLU A 4 6.31 -16.45 21.59
C GLU A 4 5.55 -15.18 21.18
N ASP A 5 4.46 -14.84 21.88
CA ASP A 5 3.71 -13.60 21.65
C ASP A 5 4.61 -12.35 21.83
N LEU A 6 5.57 -12.40 22.75
CA LEU A 6 6.53 -11.30 22.99
C LEU A 6 7.47 -11.09 21.80
N LYS A 7 7.91 -12.17 21.15
CA LYS A 7 8.77 -12.08 19.97
C LYS A 7 8.00 -11.56 18.77
N ILE A 8 6.78 -12.07 18.54
CA ILE A 8 5.91 -11.56 17.47
C ILE A 8 5.68 -10.06 17.67
N LYS A 9 5.35 -9.66 18.91
CA LYS A 9 5.12 -8.24 19.19
C LYS A 9 6.38 -7.38 19.05
N PHE A 10 7.54 -7.92 19.40
CA PHE A 10 8.82 -7.27 19.15
C PHE A 10 9.06 -6.99 17.66
N VAL A 11 8.84 -8.00 16.81
CA VAL A 11 9.00 -7.86 15.35
C VAL A 11 8.05 -6.80 14.80
N GLU A 12 6.76 -6.83 15.18
CA GLU A 12 5.77 -5.82 14.77
C GLU A 12 6.18 -4.40 15.16
N LEU A 13 6.56 -4.19 16.42
CA LEU A 13 6.96 -2.87 16.93
C LEU A 13 8.24 -2.39 16.25
N ARG A 14 9.19 -3.29 16.02
CA ARG A 14 10.45 -2.92 15.37
C ARG A 14 10.24 -2.62 13.88
N ALA A 15 9.40 -3.39 13.20
CA ALA A 15 9.04 -3.17 11.80
C ALA A 15 8.32 -1.83 11.59
N THR A 16 7.50 -1.40 12.56
CA THR A 16 6.84 -0.08 12.53
C THR A 16 7.75 1.08 12.94
N GLY A 17 9.04 0.83 13.25
CA GLY A 17 10.05 1.86 13.48
C GLY A 17 10.26 2.26 14.94
N TYR A 18 9.69 1.54 15.91
CA TYR A 18 9.91 1.85 17.33
C TYR A 18 11.37 1.60 17.74
N THR A 19 11.89 2.46 18.63
CA THR A 19 13.23 2.32 19.20
C THR A 19 13.27 1.18 20.22
N TYR A 20 14.46 0.60 20.44
CA TYR A 20 14.63 -0.45 21.44
C TYR A 20 14.19 -0.01 22.83
N GLU A 21 14.41 1.24 23.20
CA GLU A 21 14.00 1.78 24.51
C GLU A 21 12.49 1.77 24.69
N LYS A 22 11.74 2.19 23.67
CA LYS A 22 10.28 2.18 23.69
C LYS A 22 9.73 0.75 23.73
N ILE A 23 10.35 -0.17 22.99
CA ILE A 23 9.97 -1.60 22.98
C ILE A 23 10.27 -2.25 24.33
N CYS A 24 11.42 -1.96 24.95
CA CYS A 24 11.77 -2.44 26.28
C CYS A 24 10.72 -2.03 27.32
N GLY A 25 10.27 -0.77 27.30
CA GLY A 25 9.21 -0.29 28.18
C GLY A 25 7.86 -1.00 27.97
N GLN A 26 7.48 -1.26 26.72
CA GLN A 26 6.20 -1.91 26.39
C GLN A 26 6.19 -3.42 26.68
N LEU A 27 7.25 -4.13 26.29
CA LEU A 27 7.32 -5.59 26.42
C LEU A 27 7.93 -6.05 27.74
N LYS A 28 8.39 -5.12 28.59
CA LYS A 28 9.09 -5.39 29.85
C LYS A 28 10.31 -6.31 29.64
N ILE A 29 11.08 -6.05 28.59
CA ILE A 29 12.33 -6.76 28.25
C ILE A 29 13.53 -5.85 28.42
N THR A 30 14.72 -6.43 28.66
CA THR A 30 15.95 -5.65 28.82
C THR A 30 16.54 -5.23 27.47
N LYS A 31 17.33 -4.15 27.47
CA LYS A 31 18.01 -3.64 26.27
C LYS A 31 18.94 -4.68 25.60
N PRO A 32 19.72 -5.50 26.34
CA PRO A 32 20.47 -6.61 25.74
C PRO A 32 19.58 -7.64 25.04
N THR A 33 18.42 -7.98 25.62
CA THR A 33 17.45 -8.88 25.00
C THR A 33 16.88 -8.29 23.71
N ALA A 34 16.51 -7.00 23.71
CA ALA A 34 16.02 -6.31 22.52
C ALA A 34 17.06 -6.26 21.39
N ILE A 35 18.33 -6.00 21.70
CA ILE A 35 19.42 -6.02 20.71
C ILE A 35 19.61 -7.42 20.14
N LYS A 36 19.62 -8.45 21.00
CA LYS A 36 19.73 -9.86 20.56
C LYS A 36 18.58 -10.24 19.63
N TRP A 37 17.35 -9.87 19.98
CA TRP A 37 16.17 -10.13 19.15
C TRP A 37 16.19 -9.34 17.85
N GLY A 38 16.72 -8.11 17.86
CA GLY A 38 16.89 -7.31 16.65
C GLY A 38 17.79 -7.99 15.62
N LYS A 39 18.87 -8.63 16.06
CA LYS A 39 19.73 -9.44 15.18
C LYS A 39 19.08 -10.76 14.77
N LEU A 40 18.43 -11.44 15.72
CA LEU A 40 17.82 -12.75 15.49
C LEU A 40 16.67 -12.69 14.48
N PHE A 41 15.86 -11.63 14.54
CA PHE A 41 14.66 -11.45 13.72
C PHE A 41 14.85 -10.40 12.62
N GLU A 42 16.10 -10.08 12.25
CA GLU A 42 16.40 -9.02 11.29
C GLU A 42 15.68 -9.24 9.96
N LYS A 43 15.63 -10.49 9.49
CA LYS A 43 14.96 -10.86 8.25
C LYS A 43 13.45 -10.62 8.34
N GLU A 44 12.81 -11.11 9.39
CA GLU A 44 11.37 -10.98 9.62
C GLU A 44 10.97 -9.49 9.76
N ILE A 45 11.78 -8.71 10.47
CA ILE A 45 11.59 -7.26 10.60
C ILE A 45 11.66 -6.59 9.22
N ASN A 46 12.69 -6.92 8.42
CA ASN A 46 12.89 -6.34 7.10
C ASN A 46 11.77 -6.74 6.12
N ASP A 47 11.34 -7.99 6.15
CA ASP A 47 10.25 -8.49 5.30
C ASP A 47 8.92 -7.81 5.67
N GLN A 48 8.65 -7.66 6.97
CA GLN A 48 7.47 -6.93 7.44
C GLN A 48 7.53 -5.44 7.10
N GLN A 49 8.71 -4.80 7.18
CA GLN A 49 8.89 -3.41 6.74
C GLN A 49 8.60 -3.24 5.25
N LYS A 50 9.14 -4.11 4.40
CA LYS A 50 8.86 -4.11 2.96
C LYS A 50 7.37 -4.28 2.69
N TYR A 51 6.71 -5.19 3.40
CA TYR A 51 5.27 -5.39 3.30
C TYR A 51 4.49 -4.12 3.68
N LEU A 52 4.79 -3.51 4.82
CA LEU A 52 4.12 -2.28 5.28
C LEU A 52 4.30 -1.13 4.28
N ILE A 53 5.52 -0.96 3.77
CA ILE A 53 5.82 0.06 2.76
C ILE A 53 5.01 -0.20 1.48
N SER A 54 5.03 -1.43 0.98
CA SER A 54 4.24 -1.84 -0.18
C SER A 54 2.75 -1.59 0.02
N ARG A 55 2.23 -1.88 1.22
CA ARG A 55 0.83 -1.65 1.58
C ARG A 55 0.48 -0.17 1.57
N ILE A 56 1.27 0.68 2.21
CA ILE A 56 1.06 2.14 2.25
C ILE A 56 1.09 2.73 0.84
N PHE A 57 2.04 2.31 0.00
CA PHE A 57 2.09 2.76 -1.39
C PHE A 57 0.84 2.32 -2.17
N SER A 58 0.37 1.09 -1.95
CA SER A 58 -0.83 0.56 -2.59
C SER A 58 -2.09 1.32 -2.15
N GLU A 59 -2.26 1.53 -0.84
CA GLU A 59 -3.35 2.31 -0.24
C GLU A 59 -3.38 3.73 -0.84
N ARG A 60 -2.24 4.43 -0.87
CA ARG A 60 -2.15 5.76 -1.47
C ARG A 60 -2.54 5.80 -2.95
N ILE A 61 -2.11 4.81 -3.73
CA ILE A 61 -2.47 4.73 -5.16
C ILE A 61 -3.99 4.56 -5.32
N ILE A 62 -4.62 3.75 -4.46
CA ILE A 62 -6.07 3.54 -4.44
C ILE A 62 -6.79 4.83 -4.05
N GLU A 63 -6.34 5.54 -3.02
CA GLU A 63 -6.91 6.82 -2.60
C GLU A 63 -6.82 7.89 -3.71
N GLU A 64 -5.68 8.00 -4.39
CA GLU A 64 -5.48 8.92 -5.51
C GLU A 64 -6.45 8.60 -6.67
N GLU A 65 -6.66 7.32 -6.97
CA GLU A 65 -7.62 6.86 -7.98
C GLU A 65 -9.06 7.21 -7.60
N GLN A 66 -9.48 6.86 -6.38
CA GLN A 66 -10.83 7.11 -5.88
C GLN A 66 -11.16 8.62 -5.93
N GLY A 67 -10.23 9.48 -5.50
CA GLY A 67 -10.40 10.93 -5.56
C GLY A 67 -10.60 11.45 -6.99
N ILE A 68 -9.88 10.88 -7.96
CA ILE A 68 -10.06 11.22 -9.38
C ILE A 68 -11.42 10.73 -9.90
N LEU A 69 -11.82 9.50 -9.58
CA LEU A 69 -13.10 8.93 -10.01
C LEU A 69 -14.29 9.72 -9.47
N VAL A 70 -14.26 10.10 -8.18
CA VAL A 70 -15.28 10.97 -7.58
C VAL A 70 -15.36 12.31 -8.31
N SER A 71 -14.22 12.91 -8.61
CA SER A 71 -14.16 14.19 -9.34
C SER A 71 -14.75 14.08 -10.76
N LEU A 72 -14.44 12.98 -11.47
CA LEU A 72 -15.00 12.71 -12.80
C LEU A 72 -16.52 12.50 -12.74
N GLU A 73 -17.02 11.79 -11.72
CA GLU A 73 -18.45 11.56 -11.53
C GLU A 73 -19.19 12.87 -11.23
N GLN A 74 -18.62 13.76 -10.41
CA GLN A 74 -19.17 15.10 -10.18
C GLN A 74 -19.28 15.91 -11.49
N ILE A 75 -18.25 15.84 -12.36
CA ILE A 75 -18.28 16.49 -13.67
C ILE A 75 -19.37 15.89 -14.57
N ARG A 76 -19.50 14.56 -14.60
CA ARG A 76 -20.56 13.87 -15.36
C ARG A 76 -21.95 14.29 -14.91
N ARG A 77 -22.20 14.41 -13.60
CA ARG A 77 -23.46 14.90 -13.05
C ARG A 77 -23.76 16.33 -13.48
N LYS A 78 -22.78 17.24 -13.41
CA LYS A 78 -22.92 18.62 -13.89
C LYS A 78 -23.31 18.68 -15.37
N ARG A 79 -22.78 17.78 -16.21
CA ARG A 79 -23.21 17.70 -17.62
C ARG A 79 -24.65 17.26 -17.78
N LYS A 80 -25.09 16.24 -17.03
CA LYS A 80 -26.49 15.79 -17.06
C LYS A 80 -27.45 16.92 -16.69
N MET A 81 -27.01 17.85 -15.85
CA MET A 81 -27.77 19.04 -15.45
C MET A 81 -27.57 20.25 -16.39
N ASN A 82 -26.91 20.11 -17.54
CA ASN A 82 -26.55 21.19 -18.46
C ASN A 82 -25.70 22.33 -17.84
N LEU A 83 -25.02 22.10 -16.72
CA LEU A 83 -24.15 23.07 -16.03
C LEU A 83 -22.70 23.06 -16.56
N LYS A 84 -22.49 22.66 -17.82
CA LYS A 84 -21.13 22.47 -18.36
C LYS A 84 -20.44 23.80 -18.66
N THR A 85 -19.14 23.88 -18.41
CA THR A 85 -18.28 25.02 -18.77
C THR A 85 -17.06 24.52 -19.56
N LYS A 86 -16.45 25.38 -20.41
CA LYS A 86 -15.19 25.06 -21.10
C LYS A 86 -14.06 24.66 -20.13
N LEU A 87 -14.07 25.24 -18.93
CA LEU A 87 -13.14 24.88 -17.85
C LEU A 87 -13.34 23.43 -17.39
N SER A 88 -14.58 22.93 -17.35
CA SER A 88 -14.91 21.56 -16.97
C SER A 88 -14.31 20.52 -17.93
N GLU A 89 -14.30 20.79 -19.23
CA GLU A 89 -13.72 19.87 -20.24
C GLU A 89 -12.19 19.79 -20.11
N LYS A 90 -11.53 20.93 -19.86
CA LYS A 90 -10.08 20.97 -19.63
C LYS A 90 -9.70 20.20 -18.36
N ILE A 91 -10.48 20.36 -17.29
CA ILE A 91 -10.27 19.64 -16.03
C ILE A 91 -10.46 18.13 -16.23
N GLU A 92 -11.54 17.70 -16.89
CA GLU A 92 -11.78 16.28 -17.18
C GLU A 92 -10.62 15.66 -17.96
N LYS A 93 -10.17 16.27 -19.06
CA LYS A 93 -9.03 15.76 -19.85
C LYS A 93 -7.78 15.60 -18.99
N ARG A 94 -7.54 16.52 -18.04
CA ARG A 94 -6.41 16.42 -17.10
C ARG A 94 -6.60 15.28 -16.09
N LEU A 95 -7.81 15.08 -15.58
CA LEU A 95 -8.14 14.00 -14.66
C LEU A 95 -8.00 12.62 -15.33
N LEU A 96 -8.49 12.46 -16.56
CA LEU A 96 -8.32 11.23 -17.34
C LEU A 96 -6.83 10.90 -17.57
N LYS A 97 -6.02 11.88 -17.98
CA LYS A 97 -4.56 11.68 -18.09
C LYS A 97 -3.88 11.28 -16.77
N LYS A 98 -4.37 11.77 -15.64
CA LYS A 98 -3.87 11.35 -14.32
C LYS A 98 -4.28 9.92 -14.01
N LEU A 99 -5.52 9.55 -14.33
CA LEU A 99 -6.04 8.20 -14.16
C LEU A 99 -5.24 7.18 -14.99
N ASP A 100 -4.95 7.50 -16.26
CA ASP A 100 -4.11 6.66 -17.12
C ASP A 100 -2.71 6.45 -16.53
N LYS A 101 -2.13 7.49 -15.93
CA LYS A 101 -0.84 7.36 -15.23
C LYS A 101 -0.92 6.43 -14.03
N ILE A 102 -2.02 6.47 -13.28
CA ILE A 102 -2.26 5.56 -12.15
C ILE A 102 -2.40 4.12 -12.65
N PHE A 103 -3.21 3.87 -13.68
CA PHE A 103 -3.32 2.55 -14.29
C PHE A 103 -1.98 2.03 -14.78
N ASN A 104 -1.19 2.84 -15.47
CA ASN A 104 0.15 2.46 -15.90
C ASN A 104 1.10 2.15 -14.73
N LYS A 105 1.01 2.89 -13.62
CA LYS A 105 1.77 2.57 -12.40
C LYS A 105 1.36 1.22 -11.81
N LYS A 106 0.06 0.94 -11.73
CA LYS A 106 -0.48 -0.35 -11.26
C LYS A 106 -0.04 -1.50 -12.17
N ILE A 107 -0.16 -1.35 -13.49
CA ILE A 107 0.27 -2.34 -14.50
C ILE A 107 1.78 -2.60 -14.41
N LYS A 108 2.62 -1.56 -14.28
CA LYS A 108 4.07 -1.71 -14.08
C LYS A 108 4.42 -2.41 -12.78
N ALA A 109 3.71 -2.12 -11.69
CA ALA A 109 3.87 -2.83 -10.42
C ALA A 109 3.49 -4.32 -10.54
N ILE A 110 2.53 -4.66 -11.42
CA ILE A 110 2.18 -6.04 -11.76
C ILE A 110 3.25 -6.68 -12.67
N HIS A 111 3.77 -5.94 -13.67
CA HIS A 111 4.76 -6.45 -14.65
C HIS A 111 6.18 -6.60 -14.09
N LEU A 112 6.54 -5.95 -12.99
CA LEU A 112 7.78 -6.21 -12.24
C LEU A 112 7.81 -7.61 -11.56
N ARG A 113 7.03 -8.58 -12.05
CA ARG A 113 6.83 -9.91 -11.47
C ARG A 113 6.87 -11.07 -12.48
N MET A 114 7.50 -10.90 -13.65
CA MET A 114 7.60 -11.99 -14.64
C MET A 114 8.98 -12.21 -15.27
N SER A 115 10.06 -11.69 -14.70
CA SER A 115 11.40 -11.95 -15.24
C SER A 115 12.45 -12.01 -14.13
N ASP A 116 12.38 -13.02 -13.27
CA ASP A 116 13.55 -13.66 -12.65
C ASP A 116 13.11 -14.78 -11.70
N ASP A 117 13.68 -15.98 -11.91
CA ASP A 117 13.36 -17.27 -11.29
C ASP A 117 13.60 -17.39 -9.76
N THR A 118 13.46 -16.32 -8.97
CA THR A 118 13.72 -16.36 -7.51
C THR A 118 12.75 -15.55 -6.62
N VAL A 119 11.56 -15.18 -7.09
CA VAL A 119 10.61 -14.40 -6.28
C VAL A 119 9.71 -15.28 -5.41
N LYS A 120 10.05 -15.40 -4.11
CA LYS A 120 9.31 -16.19 -3.09
C LYS A 120 8.10 -15.50 -2.44
N SER A 121 7.62 -14.36 -2.92
CA SER A 121 6.26 -13.94 -2.53
C SER A 121 5.62 -13.03 -3.55
N ALA A 122 4.45 -13.51 -4.00
CA ALA A 122 3.56 -12.76 -4.84
C ALA A 122 2.19 -12.58 -4.18
N LEU A 123 2.01 -11.55 -3.35
CA LEU A 123 0.67 -11.16 -2.91
C LEU A 123 0.09 -10.16 -3.93
N PHE A 124 -0.99 -10.56 -4.58
CA PHE A 124 -1.87 -9.77 -5.44
C PHE A 124 -3.29 -10.03 -4.93
N ILE A 125 -4.14 -9.01 -4.83
CA ILE A 125 -5.59 -9.24 -4.94
C ILE A 125 -6.20 -8.04 -5.67
N PHE A 126 -6.60 -8.24 -6.92
CA PHE A 126 -7.78 -7.61 -7.50
C PHE A 126 -8.53 -8.72 -8.21
N ASP A 127 -9.24 -9.52 -7.42
CA ASP A 127 -10.28 -10.38 -7.94
C ASP A 127 -11.57 -9.60 -7.78
N ASP A 128 -12.00 -8.93 -8.85
CA ASP A 128 -13.36 -8.43 -8.97
C ASP A 128 -13.80 -8.74 -10.40
N ASN A 129 -14.21 -10.00 -10.60
CA ASN A 129 -15.14 -10.44 -11.65
C ASN A 129 -15.02 -9.70 -12.99
N LEU A 130 -14.01 -10.09 -13.78
CA LEU A 130 -14.04 -9.97 -15.23
C LEU A 130 -15.20 -10.82 -15.77
N MET A 131 -16.37 -10.20 -15.90
CA MET A 131 -17.39 -10.61 -16.85
C MET A 131 -17.58 -9.46 -17.82
N VAL A 132 -16.70 -9.37 -18.82
CA VAL A 132 -17.05 -8.74 -20.09
C VAL A 132 -17.90 -9.77 -20.81
N LYS A 133 -19.22 -9.57 -20.79
CA LYS A 133 -20.10 -10.15 -21.81
C LYS A 133 -20.38 -9.05 -22.82
N ASP A 134 -20.18 -9.41 -24.09
CA ASP A 134 -20.58 -8.63 -25.26
C ASP A 134 -22.09 -8.30 -25.25
#